data_AF-A0A496UH98-F1
#
_entry.id   AF-A0A496UH98-F1
#
_cell.length_a   1.000
_cell.length_b   1.000
_cell.length_c   1.000
_cell.angle_alpha   90.00
_cell.angle_beta   90.00
_cell.angle_gamma   90.00
#
_symmetry.space_group_name_H-M   'P 1'
#
loop_
_entity.id
_entity.type
_entity.pdbx_description
1 polymer ?
#
loop_
_entity_poly.entity_id
_entity_poly.type
_entity_poly.pdbx_seq_one_letter_code
_entity_poly.pdbx_strand_id
1 'polypeptide(L)'
;MKIVLLLVLPLMVAVCVSDPVLDRTLTAPDGNITGLGYGEGYLWALDKTSETIYKLDPVTGSVENSWVCTQTGTKIPTGLTYLNNYVYICAGTATGTAAYGYRYTSAGAYVSSFSMDC
;
A
#
# COMPACT_ATOMS: atom_id res chain seq x y z
N MET A 1 -8.16 -49.41 18.74
CA MET A 1 -8.49 -48.22 17.92
C MET A 1 -8.93 -46.97 18.70
N LYS A 2 -8.90 -46.92 20.05
CA LYS A 2 -9.33 -45.73 20.84
C LYS A 2 -8.18 -44.91 21.45
N ILE A 3 -6.94 -45.41 21.45
CA ILE A 3 -5.78 -44.76 22.06
C ILE A 3 -5.08 -43.78 21.09
N VAL A 4 -5.12 -44.05 19.78
CA VAL A 4 -4.49 -43.18 18.76
C VAL A 4 -5.26 -41.85 18.62
N LEU A 5 -6.58 -41.84 18.81
CA LEU A 5 -7.38 -40.61 18.71
C LEU A 5 -7.15 -39.64 19.89
N LEU A 6 -6.74 -40.15 21.06
CA LEU A 6 -6.58 -39.35 22.29
C LEU A 6 -5.26 -38.56 22.32
N LEU A 7 -4.24 -39.00 21.57
CA LEU A 7 -2.92 -38.36 21.48
C LEU A 7 -2.81 -37.38 20.31
N VAL A 8 -3.66 -37.51 19.28
CA VAL A 8 -3.67 -36.60 18.13
C VAL A 8 -4.46 -35.32 18.44
N LEU A 9 -5.48 -35.40 19.31
CA LEU A 9 -6.34 -34.27 19.68
C LEU A 9 -5.64 -33.13 20.45
N PRO A 10 -4.73 -33.36 21.43
CA PRO A 10 -3.99 -32.26 22.07
C PRO A 10 -2.84 -31.72 21.20
N LEU A 11 -2.39 -32.47 20.19
CA LEU A 11 -1.35 -32.03 19.26
C LEU A 11 -1.89 -31.02 18.22
N MET A 12 -3.19 -31.11 17.89
CA MET A 12 -3.85 -30.15 17.00
C MET A 12 -4.20 -28.81 17.66
N VAL A 13 -4.20 -28.72 19.00
CA VAL A 13 -4.49 -27.46 19.72
C VAL A 13 -3.22 -26.64 19.99
N ALA A 14 -2.04 -27.23 19.76
CA ALA A 14 -0.77 -26.50 19.67
C ALA A 14 -0.59 -25.88 18.28
N VAL A 15 -1.62 -25.21 17.73
CA VAL A 15 -1.39 -24.25 16.65
C VAL A 15 -0.68 -23.08 17.31
N CYS A 16 0.61 -22.99 17.06
CA CYS A 16 1.50 -21.97 17.58
C CYS A 16 0.87 -20.58 17.47
N VAL A 17 0.54 -19.97 18.60
CA VAL A 17 0.49 -18.51 18.68
C VAL A 17 1.96 -18.09 18.79
N SER A 18 2.73 -18.21 17.70
CA SER A 18 4.05 -17.61 17.65
C SER A 18 3.87 -16.10 17.67
N ASP A 19 4.65 -15.42 18.50
CA ASP A 19 4.68 -13.95 18.51
C ASP A 19 4.90 -13.42 17.09
N PRO A 20 4.33 -12.25 16.73
CA PRO A 20 4.59 -11.63 15.45
C PRO A 20 6.10 -11.39 15.32
N VAL A 21 6.71 -12.01 14.31
CA VAL A 21 8.12 -11.82 13.98
C VAL A 21 8.22 -10.75 12.90
N LEU A 22 9.12 -9.78 13.12
CA LEU A 22 9.55 -8.88 12.04
C LEU A 22 10.38 -9.68 11.04
N ASP A 23 9.81 -10.00 9.89
CA ASP A 23 10.53 -10.70 8.82
C ASP A 23 11.52 -9.78 8.10
N ARG A 24 11.09 -8.54 7.80
CA ARG A 24 11.89 -7.60 7.00
C ARG A 24 11.57 -6.15 7.29
N THR A 25 12.61 -5.32 7.17
CA THR A 25 12.51 -3.86 7.09
C THR A 25 13.03 -3.42 5.73
N LEU A 26 12.27 -2.57 5.05
CA LEU A 26 12.69 -1.92 3.81
C LEU A 26 12.98 -0.44 4.10
N THR A 27 14.04 0.08 3.50
CA THR A 27 14.30 1.53 3.54
C THR A 27 13.21 2.23 2.74
N ALA A 28 12.59 3.24 3.34
CA ALA A 28 11.62 4.07 2.63
C ALA A 28 12.30 4.77 1.44
N PRO A 29 11.64 4.85 0.27
CA PRO A 29 12.24 5.46 -0.91
C PRO A 29 12.42 6.98 -0.79
N ASP A 30 11.73 7.63 0.15
CA ASP A 30 11.82 9.06 0.46
C ASP A 30 11.38 9.34 1.92
N GLY A 31 11.46 10.60 2.36
CA GLY A 31 11.39 11.00 3.77
C GLY A 31 10.00 11.13 4.40
N ASN A 32 8.91 11.09 3.63
CA ASN A 32 7.54 11.34 4.12
C ASN A 32 6.50 10.44 3.44
N ILE A 33 6.71 9.12 3.55
CA ILE A 33 5.77 8.12 3.05
C ILE A 33 4.49 8.12 3.89
N THR A 34 3.36 8.41 3.24
CA THR A 34 2.04 8.53 3.89
C THR A 34 1.02 7.52 3.40
N GLY A 35 1.19 7.02 2.18
CA GLY A 35 0.32 6.01 1.59
C GLY A 35 1.09 4.75 1.22
N LEU A 36 0.49 3.59 1.49
CA LEU A 36 1.01 2.28 1.10
C LEU A 36 -0.08 1.43 0.45
N GLY A 37 0.28 0.71 -0.60
CA GLY A 37 -0.58 -0.28 -1.23
C GLY A 37 0.23 -1.50 -1.65
N TYR A 38 -0.42 -2.63 -1.88
CA TYR A 38 0.24 -3.81 -2.42
C TYR A 38 -0.60 -4.39 -3.55
N GLY A 39 0.05 -4.70 -4.67
CA GLY A 39 -0.63 -5.29 -5.82
C GLY A 39 0.29 -5.48 -7.01
N GLU A 40 -0.09 -6.40 -7.89
CA GLU A 40 0.74 -6.84 -9.02
C GLU A 40 2.10 -7.45 -8.62
N GLY A 41 2.23 -7.89 -7.37
CA GLY A 41 3.50 -8.37 -6.81
C GLY A 41 4.42 -7.27 -6.28
N TYR A 42 3.97 -6.01 -6.27
CA TYR A 42 4.77 -4.86 -5.87
C TYR A 42 4.21 -4.17 -4.63
N LEU A 43 5.14 -3.63 -3.83
CA LEU A 43 4.80 -2.66 -2.80
C LEU A 43 4.75 -1.28 -3.46
N TRP A 44 3.68 -0.54 -3.19
CA TRP A 44 3.48 0.82 -3.67
C TRP A 44 3.58 1.78 -2.50
N ALA A 45 4.29 2.88 -2.69
CA ALA A 45 4.44 3.91 -1.68
C ALA A 45 4.15 5.30 -2.26
N LEU A 46 3.59 6.18 -1.46
CA LEU A 46 3.35 7.58 -1.80
C LEU A 46 4.08 8.47 -0.80
N ASP A 47 4.99 9.29 -1.30
CA ASP A 47 5.56 10.38 -0.54
C ASP A 47 4.70 11.63 -0.68
N LYS A 48 4.36 12.24 0.46
CA LYS A 48 3.52 13.44 0.51
C LYS A 48 4.29 14.71 0.15
N THR A 49 5.58 14.78 0.49
CA THR A 49 6.40 15.98 0.31
C THR A 49 6.86 16.13 -1.13
N SER A 50 7.36 15.05 -1.72
CA SER A 50 7.78 15.03 -3.13
C SER A 50 6.63 14.70 -4.09
N GLU A 51 5.43 14.43 -3.55
CA GLU A 51 4.22 14.08 -4.31
C GLU A 51 4.48 12.92 -5.29
N THR A 52 5.32 11.98 -4.88
CA THR A 52 5.84 10.93 -5.76
C THR A 52 5.29 9.57 -5.36
N ILE A 53 4.79 8.84 -6.35
CA ILE A 53 4.41 7.44 -6.25
C ILE A 53 5.62 6.60 -6.60
N TYR A 54 5.91 5.57 -5.79
CA TYR A 54 6.99 4.63 -5.98
C TYR A 54 6.44 3.21 -6.10
N LYS A 55 6.96 2.47 -7.08
CA LYS A 55 6.79 1.04 -7.26
C LYS A 55 8.05 0.34 -6.76
N LEU A 56 7.91 -0.45 -5.71
CA LEU A 56 9.02 -1.10 -5.01
C LEU A 56 8.95 -2.61 -5.18
N ASP A 57 10.11 -3.22 -5.41
CA ASP A 57 10.31 -4.64 -5.15
C ASP A 57 10.08 -4.90 -3.65
N PRO A 58 9.11 -5.75 -3.25
CA PRO A 58 8.77 -5.97 -1.84
C PRO A 58 9.81 -6.82 -1.08
N VAL A 59 10.72 -7.47 -1.80
CA VAL A 59 11.83 -8.23 -1.24
C VAL A 59 13.01 -7.28 -1.03
N THR A 60 13.45 -6.58 -2.07
CA THR A 60 14.69 -5.78 -1.98
C THR A 60 14.47 -4.34 -1.50
N GLY A 61 13.27 -3.80 -1.64
CA GLY A 61 12.99 -2.37 -1.42
C GLY A 61 13.47 -1.47 -2.57
N SER A 62 13.99 -2.05 -3.66
CA SER A 62 14.46 -1.29 -4.82
C SER A 62 13.30 -0.59 -5.53
N VAL A 63 13.48 0.66 -5.92
CA VAL A 63 12.53 1.41 -6.76
C VAL A 63 12.63 0.92 -8.20
N GLU A 64 11.58 0.29 -8.71
CA GLU A 64 11.50 -0.14 -10.12
C GLU A 64 10.89 0.92 -11.03
N ASN A 65 10.01 1.76 -10.48
CA ASN A 65 9.42 2.88 -11.19
C ASN A 65 8.96 3.95 -10.20
N SER A 66 8.91 5.21 -10.66
CA SER A 66 8.32 6.29 -9.89
C SER A 66 7.82 7.41 -10.78
N TRP A 67 6.84 8.18 -10.28
CA TRP A 67 6.34 9.37 -10.96
C TRP A 67 5.67 10.33 -9.99
N VAL A 68 5.75 11.62 -10.31
CA VAL A 68 5.07 12.69 -9.57
C VAL A 68 3.58 12.70 -9.93
N CYS A 69 2.68 12.76 -8.95
CA CYS A 69 1.25 12.83 -9.16
C CYS A 69 0.76 14.25 -9.49
N THR A 70 1.19 14.81 -10.62
CA THR A 70 0.95 16.22 -11.00
C THR A 70 -0.52 16.63 -11.11
N GLN A 71 -1.44 15.68 -11.23
CA GLN A 71 -2.87 15.94 -11.38
C GLN A 71 -3.57 16.34 -10.08
N THR A 72 -2.93 16.20 -8.92
CA THR A 72 -3.47 16.65 -7.63
C THR A 72 -3.57 18.17 -7.53
N GLY A 73 -2.79 18.91 -8.32
CA GLY A 73 -2.80 20.36 -8.34
C GLY A 73 -2.38 20.93 -6.98
N THR A 74 -3.27 21.68 -6.33
CA THR A 74 -3.01 22.23 -4.98
C THR A 74 -3.41 21.28 -3.84
N LYS A 75 -3.93 20.09 -4.17
CA LYS A 75 -4.31 19.08 -3.17
C LYS A 75 -3.09 18.30 -2.71
N ILE A 76 -3.09 17.98 -1.43
CA ILE A 76 -2.04 17.25 -0.75
C ILE A 76 -2.36 15.75 -0.86
N PRO A 77 -1.54 14.95 -1.55
CA PRO A 77 -1.71 13.50 -1.59
C PRO A 77 -1.31 12.90 -0.23
N THR A 78 -2.13 11.98 0.28
CA THR A 78 -1.96 11.45 1.67
C THR A 78 -2.13 9.96 1.81
N GLY A 79 -2.82 9.31 0.88
CA GLY A 79 -3.03 7.87 0.92
C GLY A 79 -2.93 7.28 -0.48
N LEU A 80 -2.55 6.01 -0.52
CA LEU A 80 -2.39 5.24 -1.74
C LEU A 80 -2.97 3.85 -1.53
N THR A 81 -3.57 3.27 -2.56
CA THR A 81 -3.91 1.84 -2.60
C THR A 81 -3.77 1.32 -4.02
N TYR A 82 -3.68 -0.01 -4.16
CA TYR A 82 -3.72 -0.67 -5.46
C TYR A 82 -4.97 -1.54 -5.54
N LEU A 83 -5.72 -1.41 -6.63
CA LEU A 83 -6.92 -2.22 -6.86
C LEU A 83 -7.19 -2.35 -8.36
N ASN A 84 -7.58 -3.56 -8.81
CA ASN A 84 -8.03 -3.83 -10.18
C ASN A 84 -7.09 -3.27 -11.25
N ASN A 85 -5.79 -3.52 -11.12
CA ASN A 85 -4.75 -3.06 -12.05
C ASN A 85 -4.53 -1.54 -12.12
N TYR A 86 -4.95 -0.81 -11.09
CA TYR A 86 -4.72 0.62 -10.98
C TYR A 86 -4.15 1.00 -9.63
N VAL A 87 -3.32 2.04 -9.64
CA VAL A 87 -2.88 2.75 -8.44
C VAL A 87 -3.86 3.90 -8.20
N TYR A 88 -4.42 3.94 -7.00
CA TYR A 88 -5.27 5.03 -6.55
C TYR A 88 -4.53 5.84 -5.50
N ILE A 89 -4.59 7.16 -5.59
CA ILE A 89 -4.22 8.04 -4.48
C ILE A 89 -5.42 8.85 -4.04
N CYS A 90 -5.49 9.18 -2.75
CA CYS A 90 -6.38 10.19 -2.24
C CYS A 90 -5.60 11.49 -1.99
N ALA A 91 -6.16 12.61 -2.44
CA ALA A 91 -5.62 13.93 -2.16
C ALA A 91 -6.74 14.89 -1.73
N GLY A 92 -6.43 15.75 -0.78
CA GLY A 92 -7.38 16.71 -0.21
C GLY A 92 -6.73 18.06 0.08
N THR A 93 -7.51 19.01 0.56
CA THR A 93 -6.96 20.29 1.04
C THR A 93 -6.41 20.14 2.47
N ALA A 94 -5.62 21.11 2.94
CA ALA A 94 -5.15 21.15 4.32
C ALA A 94 -6.28 21.18 5.36
N THR A 95 -7.48 21.62 4.97
CA THR A 95 -8.68 21.64 5.82
C THR A 95 -9.51 20.37 5.75
N GLY A 96 -9.08 19.35 4.98
CA GLY A 96 -9.79 18.08 4.84
C GLY A 96 -11.07 18.14 3.99
N THR A 97 -11.21 19.17 3.15
CA THR A 97 -12.36 19.35 2.25
C THR A 97 -11.98 19.12 0.80
N ALA A 98 -12.96 18.88 -0.09
CA ALA A 98 -12.72 18.66 -1.52
C ALA A 98 -11.75 17.50 -1.76
N ALA A 99 -12.00 16.36 -1.12
CA ALA A 99 -11.15 15.18 -1.25
C ALA A 99 -11.44 14.48 -2.59
N TYR A 100 -10.39 14.13 -3.32
CA TYR A 100 -10.50 13.44 -4.61
C TYR A 100 -9.63 12.17 -4.63
N GLY A 101 -10.18 11.12 -5.23
CA GLY A 101 -9.43 9.96 -5.66
C GLY A 101 -8.87 10.18 -7.06
N TYR A 102 -7.59 9.87 -7.27
CA TYR A 102 -6.93 9.93 -8.57
C TYR A 102 -6.43 8.54 -8.94
N ARG A 103 -6.69 8.14 -10.18
CA ARG A 103 -6.39 6.82 -10.70
C ARG A 103 -5.27 6.88 -11.74
N TYR A 104 -4.28 6.02 -11.58
CA TYR A 104 -3.14 5.84 -12.48
C TYR A 104 -3.03 4.38 -12.92
N THR A 105 -2.51 4.15 -14.11
CA THR A 105 -2.04 2.81 -14.50
C THR A 105 -0.79 2.43 -13.70
N SER A 106 -0.45 1.14 -13.65
CA SER A 106 0.81 0.67 -13.03
C SER A 106 2.08 1.23 -13.70
N ALA A 107 1.97 1.74 -14.92
CA ALA A 107 3.06 2.41 -15.64
C ALA A 107 3.17 3.91 -15.33
N GLY A 108 2.24 4.46 -14.54
CA GLY A 108 2.23 5.86 -14.14
C GLY A 108 1.43 6.81 -15.03
N ALA A 109 0.68 6.29 -16.00
CA ALA A 109 -0.21 7.12 -16.80
C ALA A 109 -1.46 7.48 -16.00
N TYR A 110 -1.78 8.78 -15.92
CA TYR A 110 -3.03 9.24 -15.32
C TYR A 110 -4.24 8.76 -16.14
N VAL A 111 -5.30 8.33 -15.45
CA VAL A 111 -6.51 7.79 -16.06
C VAL A 111 -7.72 8.69 -15.79
N SER A 112 -8.01 8.99 -14.53
CA SER A 112 -9.20 9.74 -14.13
C SER A 112 -9.16 10.16 -12.67
N SER A 113 -10.07 11.03 -12.26
CA SER A 113 -10.32 11.37 -10.86
C SER A 113 -11.82 11.31 -10.53
N PHE A 114 -12.14 11.23 -9.24
CA PHE A 114 -13.51 11.26 -8.74
C PHE A 114 -13.56 11.97 -7.39
N SER A 115 -14.66 12.70 -7.14
CA SER A 115 -14.91 13.29 -5.82
C SER A 115 -15.13 12.18 -4.80
N MET A 116 -14.56 12.36 -3.60
CA MET A 116 -14.83 11.51 -2.43
C MET A 116 -15.76 12.21 -1.42
N ASP A 117 -16.10 13.48 -1.66
CA ASP A 117 -17.11 14.19 -0.90
C ASP A 117 -18.50 13.62 -1.26
N CYS A 118 -19.36 13.48 -0.24
CA CYS A 118 -20.73 12.96 -0.35
C CYS A 118 -21.77 14.05 -0.69
#